data_AF-A0A9W6Z8Q4-F1
#
_entry.id   AF-A0A9W6Z8Q4-F1
#
_cell.length_a   1.000
_cell.length_b   1.000
_cell.length_c   1.000
_cell.angle_alpha   90.00
_cell.angle_beta   90.00
_cell.angle_gamma   90.00
#
_symmetry.space_group_name_H-M   'P 1'
#
loop_
_entity.id
_entity.type
_entity.pdbx_description
1 polymer ?
#
loop_
_entity_poly.entity_id
_entity_poly.type
_entity_poly.pdbx_seq_one_letter_code
_entity_poly.pdbx_strand_id
1 'polypeptide(L)'
;MDPSPETINATADLFEVDLQEEPYLCWIMREFVLNPLPPNYSKAINERGEDGYVNDITGEGSAEHPAMRFFTGLIDKERAKQQEMHLMRSTSVASNSPTNSLDKIMMKGDAGAEFSPIPPRSISPQTLPSLVESNPSLTNQWMEFMTEEGKYYHNFYSGETTTTLTPAMIVIQAPVEMKKTQNLLRAKSEFMPRLLRFRSWWQETKSYEGGIERNEIEIIFDTLTNELKIKTVNGLDNASEYSCDNVDNLTFWDFHVGAVLNIMGRPTTLMQAALETQRWYDIEFKKLSKVRDKLRAEVKKYDIKAATSRPPASPTKGNRVKSLRYLVGQCENIATVLYQFRPAAVNKVLQSLLF
;
A
#
# COMPACT_ATOMS: atom_id res chain seq x y z
N MET A 1 -28.32 -26.38 1.34
CA MET A 1 -28.32 -27.76 1.89
C MET A 1 -27.03 -27.91 2.65
N ASP A 2 -27.07 -28.46 3.87
CA ASP A 2 -25.83 -28.72 4.61
C ASP A 2 -25.09 -29.89 3.94
N PRO A 3 -23.76 -29.79 3.79
CA PRO A 3 -22.97 -30.86 3.18
C PRO A 3 -22.96 -32.10 4.06
N SER A 4 -22.95 -33.27 3.42
CA SER A 4 -22.85 -34.56 4.13
C SER A 4 -21.57 -34.61 4.96
N PRO A 5 -21.59 -35.21 6.17
CA PRO A 5 -20.39 -35.39 7.00
C PRO A 5 -19.26 -36.09 6.26
N GLU A 6 -19.58 -37.05 5.38
CA GLU A 6 -18.60 -37.77 4.56
C GLU A 6 -17.83 -36.82 3.63
N THR A 7 -18.53 -35.86 3.02
CA THR A 7 -17.93 -34.86 2.14
C THR A 7 -17.02 -33.89 2.91
N ILE A 8 -17.42 -33.54 4.14
CA ILE A 8 -16.61 -32.70 5.02
C ILE A 8 -15.31 -33.42 5.41
N ASN A 9 -15.40 -34.71 5.76
CA ASN A 9 -14.21 -35.51 6.11
C ASN A 9 -13.28 -35.69 4.90
N ALA A 10 -13.80 -36.01 3.72
CA ALA A 10 -12.99 -36.09 2.50
C ALA A 10 -12.29 -34.77 2.16
N THR A 11 -12.94 -33.64 2.47
CA THR A 11 -12.33 -32.31 2.32
C THR A 11 -11.26 -32.06 3.38
N ALA A 12 -11.48 -32.52 4.60
CA ALA A 12 -10.48 -32.42 5.67
C ALA A 12 -9.20 -33.22 5.32
N ASP A 13 -9.36 -34.42 4.76
CA ASP A 13 -8.23 -35.23 4.26
C ASP A 13 -7.47 -34.50 3.14
N LEU A 14 -8.18 -33.84 2.22
CA LEU A 14 -7.58 -33.05 1.14
C LEU A 14 -6.72 -31.89 1.66
N PHE A 15 -7.10 -31.27 2.77
CA PHE A 15 -6.36 -30.16 3.38
C PHE A 15 -5.39 -30.60 4.48
N GLU A 16 -5.24 -31.91 4.73
CA GLU A 16 -4.45 -32.45 5.83
C GLU A 16 -4.86 -31.86 7.20
N VAL A 17 -6.17 -31.82 7.45
CA VAL A 17 -6.76 -31.32 8.71
C VAL A 17 -7.41 -32.47 9.47
N ASP A 18 -6.97 -32.70 10.71
CA ASP A 18 -7.66 -33.61 11.62
C ASP A 18 -8.77 -32.87 12.38
N LEU A 19 -10.04 -33.19 12.07
CA LEU A 19 -11.19 -32.55 12.72
C LEU A 19 -11.38 -32.95 14.19
N GLN A 20 -10.73 -34.01 14.67
CA GLN A 20 -10.74 -34.38 16.09
C GLN A 20 -9.78 -33.49 16.89
N GLU A 21 -8.59 -33.24 16.35
CA GLU A 21 -7.58 -32.37 16.99
C GLU A 21 -7.88 -30.88 16.77
N GLU A 22 -8.39 -30.53 15.59
CA GLU A 22 -8.65 -29.16 15.15
C GLU A 22 -10.13 -28.91 14.82
N PRO A 23 -11.07 -29.14 15.76
CA PRO A 23 -12.51 -29.01 15.49
C PRO A 23 -12.91 -27.58 15.12
N TYR A 24 -12.10 -26.58 15.50
CA TYR A 24 -12.29 -25.18 15.16
C TYR A 24 -12.08 -24.87 13.67
N LEU A 25 -11.53 -25.78 12.87
CA LEU A 25 -11.37 -25.66 11.42
C LEU A 25 -12.55 -26.26 10.63
N CYS A 26 -13.47 -26.97 11.29
CA CYS A 26 -14.60 -27.65 10.63
C CYS A 26 -15.47 -26.70 9.78
N TRP A 27 -15.62 -25.45 10.22
CA TRP A 27 -16.38 -24.46 9.45
C TRP A 27 -15.72 -24.12 8.10
N ILE A 28 -14.39 -24.17 8.02
CA ILE A 28 -13.64 -23.92 6.78
C ILE A 28 -13.88 -25.05 5.78
N MET A 29 -13.88 -26.30 6.24
CA MET A 29 -14.18 -27.47 5.40
C MET A 29 -15.60 -27.41 4.86
N ARG A 30 -16.57 -27.07 5.72
CA ARG A 30 -17.96 -26.85 5.30
C ARG A 30 -18.08 -25.74 4.26
N GLU A 31 -17.39 -24.62 4.48
CA GLU A 31 -17.41 -23.49 3.55
C GLU A 31 -16.80 -23.85 2.20
N PHE A 32 -15.70 -24.62 2.18
CA PHE A 32 -15.07 -25.08 0.95
C PHE A 32 -16.00 -25.97 0.12
N VAL A 33 -16.68 -26.94 0.74
CA VAL A 33 -17.62 -27.83 0.04
C VAL A 33 -18.78 -27.06 -0.58
N LEU A 34 -19.25 -26.03 0.11
CA LEU A 34 -20.34 -25.19 -0.36
C LEU A 34 -19.90 -24.13 -1.37
N ASN A 35 -18.60 -23.89 -1.50
CA ASN A 35 -18.08 -22.86 -2.36
C ASN A 35 -18.19 -23.30 -3.84
N PRO A 36 -19.02 -22.63 -4.65
CA PRO A 36 -19.06 -22.94 -6.07
C PRO A 36 -17.72 -22.64 -6.74
N LEU A 37 -17.50 -23.27 -7.89
CA LEU A 37 -16.35 -22.93 -8.72
C LEU A 37 -16.36 -21.44 -9.08
N PRO A 38 -15.19 -20.79 -9.16
CA PRO A 38 -15.11 -19.43 -9.67
C PRO A 38 -15.73 -19.31 -11.07
N PRO A 39 -16.20 -18.11 -11.46
CA PRO A 39 -16.71 -17.90 -12.81
C PRO A 39 -15.68 -18.34 -13.86
N ASN A 40 -16.17 -19.01 -14.90
CA ASN A 40 -15.37 -19.57 -15.99
C ASN A 40 -14.53 -20.79 -15.61
N TYR A 41 -14.75 -21.43 -14.46
CA TYR A 41 -14.19 -22.76 -14.19
C TYR A 41 -15.28 -23.82 -14.26
N SER A 42 -15.00 -24.90 -14.97
CA SER A 42 -15.84 -26.09 -15.05
C SER A 42 -15.07 -27.32 -14.58
N LYS A 43 -15.79 -28.32 -14.05
CA LYS A 43 -15.21 -29.64 -13.78
C LYS A 43 -15.03 -30.36 -15.10
N ALA A 44 -13.85 -30.90 -15.33
CA ALA A 44 -13.52 -31.66 -16.52
C ALA A 44 -12.87 -32.99 -16.11
N ILE A 45 -13.07 -34.03 -16.91
CA ILE A 45 -12.40 -35.31 -16.74
C ILE A 45 -11.31 -35.40 -17.82
N ASN A 46 -10.06 -35.64 -17.42
CA ASN A 46 -8.97 -35.76 -18.37
C ASN A 46 -9.04 -37.08 -19.17
N GLU A 47 -8.19 -37.24 -20.18
CA GLU A 47 -8.14 -38.47 -21.00
C GLU A 47 -7.82 -39.75 -20.19
N ARG A 48 -7.28 -39.59 -18.97
CA ARG A 48 -6.97 -40.69 -18.04
C ARG A 48 -8.14 -41.04 -17.11
N GLY A 49 -9.26 -40.31 -17.20
CA GLY A 49 -10.41 -40.51 -16.33
C GLY A 49 -10.31 -39.86 -14.95
N GLU A 50 -9.34 -38.96 -14.74
CA GLU A 50 -9.16 -38.24 -13.48
C GLU A 50 -9.94 -36.92 -13.51
N ASP A 51 -10.56 -36.59 -12.38
CA ASP A 51 -11.26 -35.32 -12.19
C ASP A 51 -10.27 -34.15 -12.11
N GLY A 52 -10.59 -33.07 -12.82
CA GLY A 52 -9.86 -31.82 -12.79
C GLY A 52 -10.77 -30.62 -13.03
N TYR A 53 -10.15 -29.46 -13.15
CA TYR A 53 -10.81 -28.17 -13.33
C TYR A 53 -10.20 -27.46 -14.52
N VAL A 54 -11.03 -26.94 -15.43
CA VAL A 54 -10.57 -26.20 -16.60
C VAL A 54 -11.18 -24.81 -16.58
N ASN A 55 -10.36 -23.81 -16.93
CA ASN A 55 -10.84 -22.46 -17.16
C ASN A 55 -11.40 -22.36 -18.59
N ASP A 56 -12.70 -22.11 -18.72
CA ASP A 56 -13.44 -22.07 -19.99
C ASP A 56 -12.96 -20.94 -20.93
N ILE A 57 -12.32 -19.89 -20.39
CA ILE A 57 -11.82 -18.76 -21.19
C ILE A 57 -10.39 -19.00 -21.66
N THR A 58 -9.50 -19.43 -20.75
CA THR A 58 -8.07 -19.56 -21.05
C THR A 58 -7.70 -20.94 -21.58
N GLY A 59 -8.53 -21.96 -21.34
CA GLY A 59 -8.23 -23.35 -21.63
C GLY A 59 -7.24 -23.99 -20.65
N GLU A 60 -6.84 -23.28 -19.59
CA GLU A 60 -5.90 -23.80 -18.60
C GLU A 60 -6.58 -24.84 -17.70
N GLY A 61 -6.03 -26.05 -17.68
CA GLY A 61 -6.44 -27.13 -16.79
C GLY A 61 -5.61 -27.17 -15.50
N SER A 62 -6.25 -27.52 -14.39
CA SER A 62 -5.62 -27.78 -13.10
C SER A 62 -6.22 -29.03 -12.47
N ALA A 63 -5.38 -29.83 -11.80
CA ALA A 63 -5.85 -30.95 -10.98
C ALA A 63 -6.48 -30.48 -9.66
N GLU A 64 -6.13 -29.27 -9.20
CA GLU A 64 -6.54 -28.73 -7.91
C GLU A 64 -7.71 -27.74 -8.06
N HIS A 65 -8.54 -27.66 -7.02
CA HIS A 65 -9.61 -26.66 -7.01
C HIS A 65 -9.01 -25.24 -7.02
N PRO A 66 -9.47 -24.31 -7.89
CA PRO A 66 -8.87 -22.98 -8.00
C PRO A 66 -8.86 -22.17 -6.70
N ALA A 67 -9.84 -22.41 -5.83
CA ALA A 67 -9.91 -21.77 -4.52
C ALA A 67 -9.02 -22.43 -3.45
N MET A 68 -8.38 -23.56 -3.72
CA MET A 68 -7.66 -24.36 -2.71
C MET A 68 -6.63 -23.51 -1.95
N ARG A 69 -5.79 -22.75 -2.67
CA ARG A 69 -4.80 -21.83 -2.08
C ARG A 69 -5.39 -20.81 -1.11
N PHE A 70 -6.58 -20.31 -1.40
CA PHE A 70 -7.26 -19.35 -0.52
C PHE A 70 -7.65 -19.99 0.81
N PHE A 71 -8.19 -21.22 0.78
CA PHE A 71 -8.58 -21.94 1.98
C PHE A 71 -7.39 -22.45 2.77
N THR A 72 -6.31 -22.91 2.13
CA THR A 72 -5.05 -23.24 2.80
C THR A 72 -4.54 -22.05 3.63
N GLY A 73 -4.45 -20.86 3.02
CA GLY A 73 -4.02 -19.66 3.73
C GLY A 73 -5.01 -19.18 4.81
N LEU A 74 -6.28 -19.61 4.76
CA LEU A 74 -7.27 -19.34 5.80
C LEU A 74 -7.10 -20.28 6.99
N ILE A 75 -6.81 -21.56 6.73
CA ILE A 75 -6.47 -22.57 7.74
C ILE A 75 -5.24 -22.14 8.52
N ASP A 76 -4.16 -21.75 7.83
CA ASP A 76 -2.91 -21.31 8.46
C ASP A 76 -3.12 -20.12 9.40
N LYS A 77 -3.96 -19.17 9.00
CA LYS A 77 -4.31 -18.00 9.83
C LYS A 77 -5.08 -18.39 11.08
N GLU A 78 -6.04 -19.30 10.97
CA GLU A 78 -6.82 -19.72 12.13
C GLU A 78 -5.97 -20.59 13.09
N ARG A 79 -5.08 -21.44 12.56
CA ARG A 79 -4.06 -22.16 13.35
C ARG A 79 -3.17 -21.19 14.13
N ALA A 80 -2.62 -20.16 13.46
CA ALA A 80 -1.78 -19.15 14.11
C ALA A 80 -2.51 -18.39 15.24
N LYS A 81 -3.77 -18.05 15.00
CA LYS A 81 -4.62 -17.38 15.99
C LYS A 81 -4.90 -18.26 17.21
N GLN A 82 -5.10 -19.57 17.04
CA GLN A 82 -5.25 -20.49 18.17
C GLN A 82 -3.95 -20.62 18.98
N GLN A 83 -2.80 -20.65 18.31
CA GLN A 83 -1.49 -20.66 18.98
C GLN A 83 -1.29 -19.38 19.82
N GLU A 84 -1.63 -18.21 19.27
CA GLU A 84 -1.54 -16.93 19.99
C GLU A 84 -2.48 -16.89 21.20
N MET A 85 -3.73 -17.35 21.06
CA MET A 85 -4.66 -17.43 22.18
C MET A 85 -4.18 -18.38 23.28
N HIS A 86 -3.59 -19.52 22.92
CA HIS A 86 -2.98 -20.43 23.90
C HIS A 86 -1.80 -19.78 24.64
N LEU A 87 -0.98 -18.99 23.95
CA LEU A 87 0.14 -18.26 24.54
C LEU A 87 -0.30 -17.13 25.48
N MET A 88 -1.34 -16.39 25.12
CA MET A 88 -1.95 -15.37 25.99
C MET A 88 -2.61 -15.99 27.23
N ARG A 89 -3.21 -17.18 27.08
CA ARG A 89 -3.83 -17.89 28.20
C ARG A 89 -2.79 -18.43 29.18
N SER A 90 -1.66 -18.97 28.70
CA SER A 90 -0.60 -19.51 29.56
C SER A 90 0.16 -18.44 30.35
N THR A 91 0.32 -17.23 29.79
CA THR A 91 1.00 -16.11 30.47
C THR A 91 0.18 -15.48 31.60
N SER A 92 -1.15 -15.57 31.54
CA SER A 92 -2.06 -15.01 32.57
C SER A 92 -2.16 -15.82 33.88
N VAL A 93 -1.69 -17.08 33.89
CA VAL A 93 -1.83 -17.98 35.05
C VAL A 93 -0.63 -17.88 36.01
N ALA A 94 0.50 -17.29 35.59
CA ALA A 94 1.73 -17.24 36.38
C ALA A 94 1.81 -16.09 37.42
N SER A 95 0.83 -15.17 37.49
CA SER A 95 0.93 -13.94 38.32
C SER A 95 0.03 -13.89 39.56
N ASN A 96 -0.74 -14.93 39.89
CA ASN A 96 -1.55 -14.97 41.12
C ASN A 96 -1.05 -16.00 42.13
N SER A 97 0.10 -15.72 42.75
CA SER A 97 0.47 -16.29 44.06
C SER A 97 0.24 -15.23 45.14
N PRO A 98 -0.61 -15.46 46.16
CA PRO A 98 -0.85 -14.50 47.23
C PRO A 98 0.22 -14.63 48.32
N THR A 99 1.10 -13.64 48.47
CA THR A 99 1.97 -13.53 49.65
C THR A 99 1.26 -12.73 50.74
N ASN A 100 0.96 -13.42 51.83
CA ASN A 100 0.47 -12.85 53.08
C ASN A 100 1.64 -12.87 54.09
N SER A 101 1.70 -11.85 54.96
CA SER A 101 2.42 -11.77 56.25
C SER A 101 3.72 -10.95 56.32
N LEU A 102 3.56 -9.73 56.86
CA LEU A 102 4.16 -9.19 58.10
C LEU A 102 5.58 -9.65 58.53
N ASP A 103 6.54 -8.72 58.52
CA ASP A 103 7.30 -8.21 59.69
C ASP A 103 8.22 -7.07 59.21
N LYS A 104 8.13 -5.82 59.70
CA LYS A 104 8.58 -5.23 60.99
C LYS A 104 10.10 -4.97 61.05
N ILE A 105 10.44 -3.74 61.49
CA ILE A 105 11.68 -3.29 62.20
C ILE A 105 12.78 -2.54 61.39
N MET A 106 12.71 -1.20 61.48
CA MET A 106 13.68 -0.20 62.02
C MET A 106 15.19 -0.16 61.66
N MET A 107 15.65 1.11 61.55
CA MET A 107 16.97 1.71 61.91
C MET A 107 18.13 1.60 60.88
N LYS A 108 18.57 2.73 60.30
CA LYS A 108 19.70 3.63 60.70
C LYS A 108 21.09 3.03 60.50
N GLY A 109 21.99 3.76 59.83
CA GLY A 109 23.43 3.57 60.03
C GLY A 109 24.31 3.94 58.84
N ASP A 110 25.24 4.84 59.10
CA ASP A 110 26.15 5.54 58.20
C ASP A 110 27.45 4.75 57.88
N ALA A 111 28.21 5.27 56.91
CA ALA A 111 29.66 5.18 56.70
C ALA A 111 30.32 3.88 56.17
N GLY A 112 31.17 4.05 55.15
CA GLY A 112 32.28 3.13 54.84
C GLY A 112 32.69 3.08 53.37
N ALA A 113 33.75 3.79 53.01
CA ALA A 113 34.41 3.75 51.71
C ALA A 113 35.11 2.40 51.44
N GLU A 114 35.31 2.05 50.16
CA GLU A 114 36.63 1.76 49.54
C GLU A 114 36.53 0.91 48.26
N PHE A 115 37.25 1.40 47.23
CA PHE A 115 38.00 0.72 46.16
C PHE A 115 37.36 -0.36 45.26
N SER A 116 37.36 -0.03 43.96
CA SER A 116 37.13 -0.86 42.76
C SER A 116 38.06 -2.09 42.66
N PRO A 117 37.78 -3.10 41.78
CA PRO A 117 38.12 -2.94 40.36
C PRO A 117 37.16 -3.60 39.35
N ILE A 118 37.11 -2.98 38.17
CA ILE A 118 36.51 -3.47 36.93
C ILE A 118 37.33 -4.66 36.40
N PRO A 119 36.72 -5.80 36.02
CA PRO A 119 37.31 -6.72 35.06
C PRO A 119 36.81 -6.45 33.63
N PRO A 120 37.68 -6.51 32.61
CA PRO A 120 37.32 -6.29 31.22
C PRO A 120 36.71 -7.57 30.63
N ARG A 121 35.56 -7.48 29.97
CA ARG A 121 35.10 -8.55 29.08
C ARG A 121 35.37 -8.18 27.63
N SER A 122 36.37 -8.88 27.11
CA SER A 122 36.71 -9.10 25.70
C SER A 122 35.47 -9.23 24.82
N ILE A 123 35.37 -8.37 23.82
CA ILE A 123 34.49 -8.52 22.66
C ILE A 123 35.33 -9.20 21.58
N SER A 124 35.00 -10.46 21.28
CA SER A 124 35.43 -11.11 20.04
C SER A 124 34.28 -11.00 19.03
N PRO A 125 34.53 -10.56 17.79
CA PRO A 125 33.54 -10.60 16.73
C PRO A 125 33.55 -12.00 16.11
N GLN A 126 32.53 -12.81 16.40
CA GLN A 126 32.21 -13.95 15.56
C GLN A 126 31.14 -13.53 14.56
N THR A 127 31.62 -13.27 13.35
CA THR A 127 30.84 -13.18 12.12
C THR A 127 30.22 -14.55 11.85
N LEU A 128 28.90 -14.65 12.00
CA LEU A 128 28.09 -15.69 11.36
C LEU A 128 27.08 -15.01 10.43
N PRO A 129 26.83 -15.58 9.24
CA PRO A 129 26.14 -14.93 8.16
C PRO A 129 24.65 -14.75 8.48
N SER A 130 24.17 -13.53 8.25
CA SER A 130 22.75 -13.21 8.22
C SER A 130 22.04 -14.12 7.22
N LEU A 131 21.16 -14.98 7.72
CA LEU A 131 20.06 -15.53 6.93
C LEU A 131 19.26 -14.33 6.42
N VAL A 132 19.35 -14.07 5.13
CA VAL A 132 18.48 -13.12 4.44
C VAL A 132 17.08 -13.72 4.50
N GLU A 133 16.23 -13.12 5.33
CA GLU A 133 14.79 -13.25 5.26
C GLU A 133 14.34 -12.96 3.82
N SER A 134 13.97 -14.01 3.11
CA SER A 134 13.30 -13.90 1.82
C SER A 134 11.91 -13.32 2.05
N ASN A 135 11.80 -12.01 1.89
CA ASN A 135 10.55 -11.36 1.53
C ASN A 135 9.91 -12.14 0.36
N PRO A 136 8.71 -12.73 0.49
CA PRO A 136 7.94 -13.16 -0.67
C PRO A 136 7.24 -11.93 -1.26
N SER A 137 8.02 -10.91 -1.63
CA SER A 137 7.55 -9.95 -2.60
C SER A 137 7.46 -10.69 -3.92
N LEU A 138 6.22 -10.95 -4.33
CA LEU A 138 5.83 -11.07 -5.74
C LEU A 138 6.89 -10.36 -6.59
N THR A 139 7.64 -11.14 -7.40
CA THR A 139 8.12 -10.82 -8.75
C THR A 139 9.59 -11.18 -9.06
N ASN A 140 9.84 -12.45 -9.33
CA ASN A 140 10.81 -12.81 -10.36
C ASN A 140 10.05 -13.68 -11.37
N GLN A 141 9.81 -13.14 -12.57
CA GLN A 141 9.09 -13.83 -13.65
C GLN A 141 9.92 -14.94 -14.32
N TRP A 142 11.18 -15.05 -13.93
CA TRP A 142 12.14 -16.06 -14.36
C TRP A 142 12.44 -16.99 -13.18
N MET A 143 12.29 -18.29 -13.39
CA MET A 143 12.61 -19.31 -12.40
C MET A 143 13.88 -20.04 -12.82
N GLU A 144 14.79 -20.25 -11.86
CA GLU A 144 16.06 -20.92 -12.08
C GLU A 144 15.88 -22.44 -12.01
N PHE A 145 16.45 -23.15 -12.97
CA PHE A 145 16.45 -24.60 -13.08
C PHE A 145 17.89 -25.10 -13.20
N MET A 146 18.18 -26.21 -12.54
CA MET A 146 19.48 -26.86 -12.55
C MET A 146 19.38 -28.16 -13.37
N THR A 147 20.29 -28.33 -14.33
CA THR A 147 20.48 -29.58 -15.10
C THR A 147 21.92 -30.04 -14.99
N GLU A 148 22.20 -31.27 -15.43
CA GLU A 148 23.57 -31.81 -15.50
C GLU A 148 24.49 -30.96 -16.40
N GLU A 149 23.90 -30.23 -17.36
CA GLU A 149 24.61 -29.33 -18.29
C GLU A 149 24.77 -27.89 -17.76
N GLY A 150 24.20 -27.59 -16.59
CA GLY A 150 24.30 -26.28 -15.94
C GLY A 150 22.96 -25.67 -15.55
N LYS A 151 23.00 -24.39 -15.17
CA LYS A 151 21.80 -23.63 -14.78
C LYS A 151 21.17 -22.91 -15.98
N TYR A 152 19.85 -22.90 -16.04
CA TYR A 152 19.09 -22.08 -16.99
C TYR A 152 17.88 -21.45 -16.30
N TYR A 153 17.37 -20.38 -16.90
CA TYR A 153 16.21 -19.67 -16.40
C TYR A 153 15.07 -19.81 -17.39
N HIS A 154 13.87 -20.09 -16.89
CA HIS A 154 12.66 -20.27 -17.68
C HIS A 154 11.62 -19.21 -17.30
N ASN A 155 11.06 -18.54 -18.30
CA ASN A 155 9.95 -17.61 -18.13
C ASN A 155 8.63 -18.31 -18.41
N PHE A 156 7.79 -18.47 -17.39
CA PHE A 156 6.52 -19.19 -17.50
C PHE A 156 5.45 -18.49 -18.35
N TYR A 157 5.59 -17.19 -18.61
CA TYR A 157 4.62 -16.44 -19.43
C TYR A 157 5.01 -16.42 -20.90
N SER A 158 6.29 -16.27 -21.22
CA SER A 158 6.76 -16.25 -22.62
C SER A 158 7.18 -17.63 -23.15
N GLY A 159 7.46 -18.59 -22.27
CA GLY A 159 8.01 -19.89 -22.64
C GLY A 159 9.49 -19.84 -23.06
N GLU A 160 10.16 -18.71 -22.84
CA GLU A 160 11.57 -18.54 -23.21
C GLU A 160 12.51 -19.15 -22.16
N THR A 161 13.60 -19.75 -22.63
CA THR A 161 14.70 -20.22 -21.80
C THR A 161 15.97 -19.44 -22.11
N THR A 162 16.73 -19.09 -21.08
CA THR A 162 18.05 -18.46 -21.25
C THR A 162 19.04 -19.01 -20.23
N THR A 163 20.31 -19.13 -20.63
CA THR A 163 21.40 -19.53 -19.72
C THR A 163 21.98 -18.33 -18.97
N THR A 164 21.65 -17.10 -19.38
CA THR A 164 22.14 -15.85 -18.77
C THR A 164 21.01 -14.86 -18.51
N LEU A 165 20.87 -14.42 -17.25
CA LEU A 165 19.99 -13.31 -16.88
C LEU A 165 20.72 -12.00 -17.12
N THR A 166 20.25 -11.18 -18.05
CA THR A 166 20.68 -9.77 -18.11
C THR A 166 19.89 -8.94 -17.10
N PRO A 167 20.48 -7.89 -16.49
CA PRO A 167 19.79 -7.04 -15.50
C PRO A 167 18.50 -6.37 -16.03
N ALA A 168 18.32 -6.29 -17.34
CA ALA A 168 17.10 -5.76 -17.97
C ALA A 168 15.90 -6.72 -17.90
N MET A 169 16.09 -8.02 -17.64
CA MET A 169 15.03 -9.05 -17.69
C MET A 169 14.25 -9.21 -16.37
N ILE A 170 14.69 -8.56 -15.28
CA ILE A 170 14.06 -8.62 -13.94
C ILE A 170 13.03 -7.49 -13.73
N VAL A 171 12.83 -6.61 -14.72
CA VAL A 171 11.86 -5.52 -14.60
C VAL A 171 10.45 -6.05 -14.87
N ILE A 172 9.66 -6.15 -13.80
CA ILE A 172 8.20 -6.31 -13.86
C ILE A 172 7.64 -5.19 -14.72
N GLN A 173 7.31 -5.50 -15.97
CA GLN A 173 6.45 -4.60 -16.71
C GLN A 173 5.04 -4.82 -16.19
N ALA A 174 4.53 -3.85 -15.43
CA ALA A 174 3.09 -3.72 -15.21
C ALA A 174 2.38 -3.92 -16.57
N PRO A 175 1.28 -4.72 -16.63
CA PRO A 175 0.63 -5.05 -17.88
C PRO A 175 0.38 -3.77 -18.68
N VAL A 176 0.75 -3.77 -19.96
CA VAL A 176 0.86 -2.58 -20.82
C VAL A 176 -0.45 -1.76 -20.85
N GLU A 177 -1.61 -2.42 -20.66
CA GLU A 177 -2.92 -1.77 -20.56
C GLU A 177 -3.11 -0.94 -19.27
N MET A 178 -2.50 -1.34 -18.16
CA MET A 178 -2.58 -0.60 -16.89
C MET A 178 -1.76 0.69 -16.94
N LYS A 179 -0.66 0.72 -17.71
CA LYS A 179 0.12 1.94 -17.95
C LYS A 179 -0.67 2.97 -18.78
N LYS A 180 -1.46 2.52 -19.77
CA LYS A 180 -2.34 3.42 -20.56
C LYS A 180 -3.41 4.07 -19.70
N THR A 181 -3.96 3.37 -18.71
CA THR A 181 -5.02 3.88 -17.84
C THR A 181 -4.53 4.82 -16.75
N GLN A 182 -3.35 4.59 -16.18
CA GLN A 182 -2.71 5.53 -15.24
C GLN A 182 -2.44 6.90 -15.89
N ASN A 183 -2.08 6.91 -17.19
CA ASN A 183 -1.85 8.15 -17.93
C ASN A 183 -3.11 9.01 -18.09
N LEU A 184 -4.31 8.41 -18.07
CA LEU A 184 -5.57 9.16 -18.21
C LEU A 184 -5.92 9.94 -16.93
N LEU A 185 -5.65 9.38 -15.75
CA LEU A 185 -5.88 10.05 -14.47
C LEU A 185 -4.91 11.23 -14.25
N ARG A 186 -3.76 11.19 -14.92
CA ARG A 186 -2.70 12.21 -14.85
C ARG A 186 -2.70 13.16 -16.05
N ALA A 187 -3.68 13.03 -16.96
CA ALA A 187 -3.78 13.88 -18.14
C ALA A 187 -4.02 15.34 -17.74
N LYS A 188 -3.39 16.26 -18.47
CA LYS A 188 -3.59 17.70 -18.28
C LYS A 188 -5.00 18.08 -18.74
N SER A 189 -5.71 18.83 -17.89
CA SER A 189 -7.04 19.35 -18.19
C SER A 189 -6.95 20.45 -19.26
N GLU A 190 -7.91 20.53 -20.17
CA GLU A 190 -7.97 21.62 -21.18
C GLU A 190 -8.10 23.00 -20.53
N PHE A 191 -8.76 23.06 -19.37
CA PHE A 191 -8.95 24.28 -18.60
C PHE A 191 -7.79 24.56 -17.63
N MET A 192 -6.69 23.81 -17.71
CA MET A 192 -5.54 24.04 -16.85
C MET A 192 -4.84 25.33 -17.27
N PRO A 193 -4.74 26.34 -16.38
CA PRO A 193 -4.03 27.55 -16.69
C PRO A 193 -2.54 27.23 -16.85
N ARG A 194 -1.89 27.91 -17.80
CA ARG A 194 -0.44 27.74 -18.02
C ARG A 194 0.36 28.00 -16.75
N LEU A 195 0.00 29.06 -16.02
CA LEU A 195 0.67 29.49 -14.81
C LEU A 195 -0.25 29.24 -13.61
N LEU A 196 0.19 28.41 -12.67
CA LEU A 196 -0.46 28.28 -11.38
C LEU A 196 0.12 29.33 -10.44
N ARG A 197 -0.74 30.18 -9.88
CA ARG A 197 -0.33 31.29 -9.02
C ARG A 197 -0.86 31.12 -7.62
N PHE A 198 0.04 31.24 -6.65
CA PHE A 198 -0.28 31.17 -5.23
C PHE A 198 0.35 32.34 -4.49
N ARG A 199 -0.33 32.82 -3.46
CA ARG A 199 0.23 33.77 -2.50
C ARG A 199 0.56 33.06 -1.20
N SER A 200 1.69 33.43 -0.65
CA SER A 200 2.14 33.01 0.68
C SER A 200 2.80 34.18 1.38
N TRP A 201 2.92 34.08 2.70
CA TRP A 201 3.68 35.04 3.47
C TRP A 201 4.28 34.37 4.69
N TRP A 202 5.40 34.92 5.17
CA TRP A 202 5.99 34.58 6.45
C TRP A 202 6.39 35.85 7.20
N GLN A 203 6.66 35.71 8.49
CA GLN A 203 7.14 36.79 9.33
C GLN A 203 8.63 36.59 9.59
N GLU A 204 9.42 37.65 9.40
CA GLU A 204 10.83 37.70 9.78
C GLU A 204 11.04 38.72 10.89
N THR A 205 11.79 38.33 11.91
CA THR A 205 12.22 39.23 12.97
C THR A 205 13.46 39.98 12.49
N LYS A 206 13.38 41.32 12.41
CA LYS A 206 14.53 42.17 12.11
C LYS A 206 15.47 42.19 13.32
N SER A 207 16.66 41.60 13.15
CA SER A 207 17.66 41.47 14.22
C SER A 207 18.13 42.79 14.82
N TYR A 208 18.08 43.89 14.06
CA TYR A 208 18.65 45.18 14.48
C TYR A 208 17.64 46.16 15.10
N GLU A 209 16.34 46.07 14.77
CA GLU A 209 15.31 47.03 15.22
C GLU A 209 14.20 46.39 16.07
N GLY A 210 14.24 45.08 16.29
CA GLY A 210 13.20 44.38 17.08
C GLY A 210 11.81 44.36 16.42
N GLY A 211 11.72 44.73 15.14
CA GLY A 211 10.47 44.72 14.37
C GLY A 211 10.17 43.36 13.75
N ILE A 212 8.88 43.04 13.62
CA ILE A 212 8.39 41.88 12.85
C ILE A 212 7.98 42.41 11.47
N GLU A 213 8.64 41.95 10.41
CA GLU A 213 8.27 42.28 9.03
C GLU A 213 7.55 41.10 8.38
N ARG A 214 6.50 41.40 7.61
CA ARG A 214 5.76 40.40 6.85
C ARG A 214 6.25 40.40 5.41
N ASN A 215 6.91 39.31 5.03
CA ASN A 215 7.35 39.07 3.67
C ASN A 215 6.24 38.34 2.91
N GLU A 216 5.67 39.00 1.92
CA GLU A 216 4.68 38.41 1.02
C GLU A 216 5.34 38.02 -0.30
N ILE A 217 5.04 36.79 -0.74
CA ILE A 217 5.52 36.26 -2.01
C ILE A 217 4.38 35.74 -2.87
N GLU A 218 4.59 35.82 -4.17
CA GLU A 218 3.82 35.15 -5.19
C GLU A 218 4.65 34.00 -5.76
N ILE A 219 4.08 32.80 -5.68
CA ILE A 219 4.65 31.55 -6.19
C ILE A 219 3.97 31.26 -7.51
N ILE A 220 4.75 31.11 -8.57
CA ILE A 220 4.29 30.93 -9.94
C ILE A 220 4.88 29.62 -10.47
N PHE A 221 4.04 28.64 -10.80
CA PHE A 221 4.47 27.38 -11.39
C PHE A 221 4.04 27.34 -12.87
N ASP A 222 5.00 27.20 -13.78
CA ASP A 222 4.70 27.00 -15.21
C ASP A 222 4.46 25.50 -15.47
N THR A 223 3.23 25.18 -15.84
CA THR A 223 2.79 23.79 -16.09
C THR A 223 3.36 23.18 -17.37
N LEU A 224 3.99 23.96 -18.24
CA LEU A 224 4.65 23.46 -19.45
C LEU A 224 6.10 23.06 -19.18
N THR A 225 6.86 23.94 -18.52
CA THR A 225 8.28 23.72 -18.23
C THR A 225 8.50 23.01 -16.89
N ASN A 226 7.48 22.94 -16.03
CA ASN A 226 7.56 22.52 -14.63
C ASN A 226 8.53 23.38 -13.79
N GLU A 227 8.75 24.62 -14.21
CA GLU A 227 9.59 25.56 -13.47
C GLU A 227 8.79 26.28 -12.39
N LEU A 228 9.39 26.40 -11.20
CA LEU A 228 8.86 27.19 -10.11
C LEU A 228 9.59 28.53 -10.04
N LYS A 229 8.83 29.61 -10.16
CA LYS A 229 9.30 30.98 -10.03
C LYS A 229 8.68 31.65 -8.81
N ILE A 230 9.44 32.54 -8.18
CA ILE A 230 9.00 33.28 -7.01
C ILE A 230 9.20 34.76 -7.23
N LYS A 231 8.18 35.52 -6.87
CA LYS A 231 8.18 36.97 -6.95
C LYS A 231 7.89 37.55 -5.58
N THR A 232 8.72 38.47 -5.12
CA THR A 232 8.47 39.20 -3.87
C THR A 232 7.49 40.35 -4.13
N VAL A 233 6.47 40.49 -3.28
CA VAL A 233 5.39 41.49 -3.46
C VAL A 233 5.72 42.82 -2.75
N ASN A 234 6.56 42.78 -1.72
CA ASN A 234 6.85 43.94 -0.84
C ASN A 234 8.29 44.47 -0.98
N GLY A 235 9.05 44.01 -1.98
CA GLY A 235 10.46 44.40 -2.16
C GLY A 235 10.62 45.75 -2.89
N LEU A 236 11.74 46.43 -2.67
CA LEU A 236 12.12 47.61 -3.46
C LEU A 236 12.19 47.25 -4.97
N ASP A 237 12.57 46.00 -5.26
CA ASP A 237 12.60 45.37 -6.58
C ASP A 237 11.40 44.44 -6.78
N ASN A 238 10.19 45.01 -6.91
CA ASN A 238 8.95 44.28 -7.27
C ASN A 238 8.99 43.57 -8.65
N ALA A 239 10.18 43.46 -9.26
CA ALA A 239 10.42 42.95 -10.60
C ALA A 239 11.31 41.69 -10.65
N SER A 240 12.03 41.33 -9.58
CA SER A 240 12.91 40.15 -9.61
C SER A 240 12.10 38.85 -9.44
N GLU A 241 12.07 38.06 -10.51
CA GLU A 241 11.61 36.67 -10.48
C GLU A 241 12.80 35.75 -10.18
N TYR A 242 12.69 34.95 -9.13
CA TYR A 242 13.70 33.98 -8.74
C TYR A 242 13.28 32.58 -9.21
N SER A 243 14.13 31.92 -10.00
CA SER A 243 13.97 30.50 -10.31
C SER A 243 14.31 29.67 -9.08
N CYS A 244 13.48 28.67 -8.78
CA CYS A 244 13.74 27.70 -7.72
C CYS A 244 14.15 26.38 -8.34
N ASP A 245 15.45 26.09 -8.29
CA ASP A 245 16.01 24.86 -8.89
C ASP A 245 15.95 23.68 -7.92
N ASN A 246 15.77 23.93 -6.61
CA ASN A 246 15.76 22.90 -5.55
C ASN A 246 14.42 22.17 -5.38
N VAL A 247 13.63 22.03 -6.45
CA VAL A 247 12.26 21.51 -6.36
C VAL A 247 12.09 20.26 -7.22
N ASP A 248 12.95 19.28 -6.98
CA ASP A 248 12.91 18.00 -7.68
C ASP A 248 11.58 17.27 -7.45
N ASN A 249 10.97 16.80 -8.54
CA ASN A 249 9.74 15.99 -8.57
C ASN A 249 8.44 16.70 -8.15
N LEU A 250 8.44 18.03 -8.01
CA LEU A 250 7.18 18.75 -7.88
C LEU A 250 6.42 18.72 -9.21
N THR A 251 5.13 18.44 -9.11
CA THR A 251 4.23 18.50 -10.26
C THR A 251 3.04 19.38 -9.91
N PHE A 252 2.27 19.80 -10.89
CA PHE A 252 1.04 20.57 -10.67
C PHE A 252 0.02 19.89 -9.72
N TRP A 253 0.12 18.57 -9.52
CA TRP A 253 -0.72 17.81 -8.58
C TRP A 253 -0.46 18.11 -7.10
N ASP A 254 0.71 18.66 -6.77
CA ASP A 254 1.13 19.01 -5.41
C ASP A 254 0.60 20.37 -4.96
N PHE A 255 0.28 21.24 -5.91
CA PHE A 255 -0.11 22.62 -5.64
C PHE A 255 -1.57 22.72 -5.23
N HIS A 256 -1.81 23.15 -3.99
CA HIS A 256 -3.14 23.42 -3.46
C HIS A 256 -3.05 24.35 -2.26
N VAL A 257 -4.12 25.07 -1.95
CA VAL A 257 -4.18 25.90 -0.74
C VAL A 257 -4.03 25.01 0.50
N GLY A 258 -3.06 25.34 1.35
CA GLY A 258 -2.66 24.56 2.52
C GLY A 258 -1.46 23.63 2.28
N ALA A 259 -0.98 23.48 1.04
CA ALA A 259 0.22 22.70 0.75
C ALA A 259 1.45 23.38 1.36
N VAL A 260 2.38 22.60 1.90
CA VAL A 260 3.67 23.08 2.39
C VAL A 260 4.75 22.70 1.38
N LEU A 261 5.41 23.68 0.78
CA LEU A 261 6.49 23.51 -0.18
C LEU A 261 7.81 23.94 0.43
N ASN A 262 8.90 23.22 0.15
CA ASN A 262 10.23 23.67 0.55
C ASN A 262 10.78 24.62 -0.51
N ILE A 263 10.84 25.91 -0.17
CA ILE A 263 11.26 26.99 -1.05
C ILE A 263 12.53 27.61 -0.48
N MET A 264 13.63 27.58 -1.22
CA MET A 264 14.93 28.13 -0.78
C MET A 264 15.34 27.63 0.63
N GLY A 265 15.05 26.36 0.94
CA GLY A 265 15.34 25.75 2.25
C GLY A 265 14.35 26.11 3.36
N ARG A 266 13.24 26.79 3.05
CA ARG A 266 12.20 27.17 4.01
C ARG A 266 10.85 26.48 3.69
N PRO A 267 10.22 25.81 4.68
CA PRO A 267 8.88 25.29 4.50
C PRO A 267 7.88 26.45 4.41
N THR A 268 7.24 26.56 3.26
CA THR A 268 6.36 27.68 2.90
C THR A 268 4.97 27.14 2.59
N THR A 269 3.96 27.61 3.33
CA THR A 269 2.57 27.17 3.14
C THR A 269 1.89 27.99 2.05
N LEU A 270 1.28 27.36 1.07
CA LEU A 270 0.46 28.04 0.06
C LEU A 270 -0.84 28.52 0.70
N MET A 271 -1.04 29.83 0.83
CA MET A 271 -2.15 30.36 1.64
C MET A 271 -3.37 30.74 0.81
N GLN A 272 -3.14 31.23 -0.41
CA GLN A 272 -4.20 31.63 -1.33
C GLN A 272 -3.80 31.24 -2.75
N ALA A 273 -4.77 30.88 -3.57
CA ALA A 273 -4.59 30.65 -5.00
C ALA A 273 -5.19 31.82 -5.79
N ALA A 274 -4.62 32.13 -6.95
CA ALA A 274 -5.26 33.02 -7.90
C ALA A 274 -6.61 32.45 -8.36
N LEU A 275 -7.53 33.32 -8.77
CA LEU A 275 -8.90 32.92 -9.12
C LEU A 275 -8.94 31.85 -10.22
N GLU A 276 -8.10 31.98 -11.25
CA GLU A 276 -8.00 31.01 -12.35
C GLU A 276 -7.51 29.65 -11.86
N THR A 277 -6.42 29.65 -11.08
CA THR A 277 -5.85 28.46 -10.45
C THR A 277 -6.87 27.77 -9.55
N GLN A 278 -7.58 28.53 -8.71
CA GLN A 278 -8.60 28.00 -7.81
C GLN A 278 -9.79 27.40 -8.57
N ARG A 279 -10.29 28.09 -9.62
CA ARG A 279 -11.39 27.59 -10.45
C ARG A 279 -11.05 26.28 -11.14
N TRP A 280 -9.88 26.21 -11.78
CA TRP A 280 -9.38 24.99 -12.39
C TRP A 280 -9.30 23.86 -11.35
N TYR A 281 -8.70 24.16 -10.20
CA TYR A 281 -8.53 23.20 -9.12
C TYR A 281 -9.86 22.61 -8.65
N ASP A 282 -10.87 23.45 -8.42
CA ASP A 282 -12.19 23.02 -7.97
C ASP A 282 -12.93 22.18 -9.03
N ILE A 283 -12.79 22.53 -10.31
CA ILE A 283 -13.35 21.75 -11.43
C ILE A 283 -12.69 20.36 -11.48
N GLU A 284 -11.36 20.31 -11.45
CA GLU A 284 -10.60 19.07 -11.55
C GLU A 284 -10.85 18.17 -10.35
N PHE A 285 -10.88 18.75 -9.15
CA PHE A 285 -11.20 18.02 -7.92
C PHE A 285 -12.61 17.42 -7.97
N LYS A 286 -13.60 18.17 -8.50
CA LYS A 286 -14.98 17.69 -8.66
C LYS A 286 -15.05 16.57 -9.70
N LYS A 287 -14.34 16.69 -10.82
CA LYS A 287 -14.25 15.67 -11.88
C LYS A 287 -13.68 14.37 -11.33
N LEU A 288 -12.50 14.42 -10.71
CA LEU A 288 -11.85 13.26 -10.11
C LEU A 288 -12.66 12.66 -8.96
N SER A 289 -13.34 13.48 -8.15
CA SER A 289 -14.21 12.98 -7.08
C SER A 289 -15.37 12.14 -7.64
N LYS A 290 -16.01 12.60 -8.74
CA LYS A 290 -17.06 11.82 -9.42
C LYS A 290 -16.52 10.49 -9.93
N VAL A 291 -15.31 10.47 -10.50
CA VAL A 291 -14.68 9.22 -10.97
C VAL A 291 -14.35 8.29 -9.83
N ARG A 292 -13.74 8.79 -8.76
CA ARG A 292 -13.51 8.02 -7.52
C ARG A 292 -14.80 7.39 -7.02
N ASP A 293 -15.87 8.17 -6.94
CA ASP A 293 -17.15 7.70 -6.39
C ASP A 293 -17.80 6.65 -7.30
N LYS A 294 -17.70 6.79 -8.63
CA LYS A 294 -18.10 5.74 -9.59
C LYS A 294 -17.26 4.46 -9.41
N LEU A 295 -15.94 4.58 -9.33
CA LEU A 295 -15.05 3.44 -9.12
C LEU A 295 -15.37 2.73 -7.79
N ARG A 296 -15.60 3.49 -6.71
CA ARG A 296 -16.03 2.93 -5.42
C ARG A 296 -17.37 2.23 -5.51
N ALA A 297 -18.34 2.81 -6.20
CA ALA A 297 -19.65 2.20 -6.38
C ALA A 297 -19.55 0.87 -7.15
N GLU A 298 -18.65 0.77 -8.14
CA GLU A 298 -18.37 -0.49 -8.83
C GLU A 298 -17.65 -1.50 -7.93
N VAL A 299 -16.60 -1.10 -7.21
CA VAL A 299 -15.89 -1.99 -6.27
C VAL A 299 -16.82 -2.55 -5.20
N LYS A 300 -17.75 -1.73 -4.69
CA LYS A 300 -18.74 -2.15 -3.67
C LYS A 300 -19.62 -3.32 -4.12
N LYS A 301 -19.78 -3.56 -5.43
CA LYS A 301 -20.54 -4.71 -5.95
C LYS A 301 -19.81 -6.03 -5.77
N TYR A 302 -18.48 -5.99 -5.70
CA TYR A 302 -17.63 -7.18 -5.70
C TYR A 302 -17.02 -7.45 -4.32
N ASP A 303 -16.82 -6.40 -3.52
CA ASP A 303 -16.25 -6.54 -2.19
C ASP A 303 -17.30 -6.29 -1.10
N ILE A 304 -17.88 -7.38 -0.60
CA ILE A 304 -18.84 -7.40 0.50
C ILE A 304 -18.17 -6.92 1.81
N LYS A 305 -16.85 -7.11 1.96
CA LYS A 305 -16.08 -6.65 3.13
C LYS A 305 -15.76 -5.15 3.02
N ALA A 306 -15.43 -4.62 1.83
CA ALA A 306 -15.27 -3.17 1.62
C ALA A 306 -16.58 -2.38 1.64
N ALA A 307 -17.72 -3.02 1.36
CA ALA A 307 -19.04 -2.40 1.56
C ALA A 307 -19.32 -2.07 3.04
N THR A 308 -18.68 -2.82 3.95
CA THR A 308 -18.84 -2.71 5.41
C THR A 308 -17.68 -1.95 6.06
N SER A 309 -16.52 -1.88 5.41
CA SER A 309 -15.39 -1.09 5.91
C SER A 309 -15.67 0.42 5.71
N ARG A 310 -15.69 1.15 6.82
CA ARG A 310 -15.79 2.60 6.81
C ARG A 310 -14.58 3.13 6.03
N PRO A 311 -14.74 4.06 5.07
CA PRO A 311 -13.61 4.61 4.35
C PRO A 311 -12.58 5.12 5.37
N PRO A 312 -11.27 4.89 5.15
CA PRO A 312 -10.24 5.38 6.06
C PRO A 312 -10.52 6.85 6.31
N ALA A 313 -10.63 7.22 7.59
CA ALA A 313 -10.91 8.58 7.97
C ALA A 313 -9.91 9.47 7.23
N SER A 314 -10.42 10.47 6.51
CA SER A 314 -9.58 11.54 5.95
C SER A 314 -8.57 11.91 7.03
N PRO A 315 -7.26 11.90 6.75
CA PRO A 315 -6.34 12.53 7.66
C PRO A 315 -6.85 13.97 7.83
N THR A 316 -6.85 14.43 9.08
CA THR A 316 -7.28 15.75 9.54
C THR A 316 -8.80 16.03 9.59
N LYS A 317 -9.36 15.85 10.80
CA LYS A 317 -10.52 16.62 11.29
C LYS A 317 -10.08 18.08 11.45
N GLY A 318 -10.24 18.87 10.39
CA GLY A 318 -9.92 20.30 10.39
C GLY A 318 -9.56 20.70 8.98
N ASN A 319 -10.50 21.31 8.27
CA ASN A 319 -10.41 21.72 6.87
C ASN A 319 -9.89 20.59 5.95
N ARG A 320 -10.80 19.83 5.33
CA ARG A 320 -10.41 18.77 4.38
C ARG A 320 -9.55 19.39 3.28
N VAL A 321 -8.25 19.21 3.40
CA VAL A 321 -7.28 19.70 2.42
C VAL A 321 -7.60 18.95 1.14
N LYS A 322 -8.15 19.68 0.16
CA LYS A 322 -8.37 19.14 -1.17
C LYS A 322 -6.97 19.02 -1.76
N SER A 323 -6.46 17.79 -1.90
CA SER A 323 -5.19 17.50 -2.58
C SER A 323 -5.51 16.62 -3.80
N LEU A 324 -5.20 17.11 -5.00
CA LEU A 324 -5.41 16.36 -6.24
C LEU A 324 -4.47 15.15 -6.29
N ARG A 325 -3.20 15.28 -5.89
CA ARG A 325 -2.28 14.12 -5.80
C ARG A 325 -2.86 13.00 -4.95
N TYR A 326 -3.39 13.33 -3.77
CA TYR A 326 -4.03 12.33 -2.92
C TYR A 326 -5.26 11.70 -3.58
N LEU A 327 -6.09 12.52 -4.23
CA LEU A 327 -7.30 12.04 -4.92
C LEU A 327 -6.99 11.14 -6.12
N VAL A 328 -5.98 11.49 -6.92
CA VAL A 328 -5.47 10.65 -8.01
C VAL A 328 -4.95 9.33 -7.47
N GLY A 329 -4.13 9.35 -6.41
CA GLY A 329 -3.64 8.12 -5.76
C GLY A 329 -4.78 7.25 -5.22
N GLN A 330 -5.85 7.85 -4.66
CA GLN A 330 -7.06 7.09 -4.30
C GLN A 330 -7.71 6.44 -5.51
N CYS A 331 -7.87 7.17 -6.62
CA CYS A 331 -8.45 6.62 -7.85
C CYS A 331 -7.60 5.48 -8.41
N GLU A 332 -6.28 5.63 -8.45
CA GLU A 332 -5.34 4.60 -8.90
C GLU A 332 -5.48 3.34 -8.05
N ASN A 333 -5.46 3.46 -6.72
CA ASN A 333 -5.60 2.31 -5.82
C ASN A 333 -6.94 1.59 -6.02
N ILE A 334 -8.06 2.32 -6.11
CA ILE A 334 -9.38 1.73 -6.31
C ILE A 334 -9.47 1.10 -7.70
N ALA A 335 -8.89 1.74 -8.72
CA ALA A 335 -8.84 1.21 -10.08
C ALA A 335 -8.03 -0.09 -10.12
N THR A 336 -6.87 -0.17 -9.45
CA THR A 336 -6.06 -1.40 -9.35
C THR A 336 -6.85 -2.54 -8.72
N VAL A 337 -7.59 -2.27 -7.64
CA VAL A 337 -8.45 -3.28 -7.00
C VAL A 337 -9.56 -3.70 -7.97
N LEU A 338 -10.28 -2.75 -8.58
CA LEU A 338 -11.36 -3.05 -9.51
C LEU A 338 -10.87 -3.78 -10.77
N TYR A 339 -9.65 -3.53 -11.22
CA TYR A 339 -9.05 -4.15 -12.39
C TYR A 339 -8.92 -5.67 -12.21
N GLN A 340 -8.68 -6.14 -10.98
CA GLN A 340 -8.63 -7.57 -10.67
C GLN A 340 -9.98 -8.27 -10.90
N PHE A 341 -11.09 -7.54 -10.69
CA PHE A 341 -12.43 -8.11 -10.85
C PHE A 341 -13.03 -7.87 -12.24
N ARG A 342 -12.87 -6.66 -12.80
CA ARG A 342 -13.50 -6.26 -14.07
C ARG A 342 -12.74 -5.15 -14.81
N PRO A 343 -11.71 -5.49 -15.59
CA PRO A 343 -10.88 -4.50 -16.29
C PRO A 343 -11.68 -3.64 -17.28
N ALA A 344 -12.68 -4.22 -17.97
CA ALA A 344 -13.54 -3.49 -18.91
C ALA A 344 -14.35 -2.36 -18.25
N ALA A 345 -14.78 -2.54 -16.99
CA ALA A 345 -15.52 -1.51 -16.26
C ALA A 345 -14.60 -0.35 -15.84
N VAL A 346 -13.37 -0.64 -15.42
CA VAL A 346 -12.34 0.38 -15.14
C VAL A 346 -12.11 1.23 -16.38
N ASN A 347 -11.87 0.59 -17.53
CA ASN A 347 -11.64 1.28 -18.79
C ASN A 347 -12.83 2.17 -19.19
N LYS A 348 -14.07 1.69 -19.02
CA LYS A 348 -15.28 2.49 -19.29
C LYS A 348 -15.38 3.72 -18.38
N VAL A 349 -15.07 3.58 -17.09
CA VAL A 349 -15.13 4.69 -16.13
C VAL A 349 -14.01 5.69 -16.41
N LEU A 350 -12.80 5.23 -16.72
CA LEU A 350 -11.67 6.11 -17.05
C LEU A 350 -11.83 6.79 -18.41
N GLN A 351 -12.44 6.14 -19.40
CA GLN A 351 -12.77 6.79 -20.67
C GLN A 351 -13.79 7.93 -20.50
N SER A 352 -14.62 7.90 -19.44
CA SER A 352 -15.48 9.05 -19.10
C SER A 352 -14.72 10.27 -18.56
N LEU A 353 -13.38 10.22 -18.46
CA LEU A 353 -12.54 11.38 -18.23
C LEU A 353 -12.13 12.10 -19.53
N LEU A 354 -12.23 11.43 -20.68
CA LEU A 354 -11.88 11.98 -21.99
C LEU A 354 -13.01 12.81 -22.61
N PHE A 355 -14.21 12.76 -22.03
CA PHE A 355 -15.41 13.52 -22.41
C PHE A 355 -15.98 14.19 -21.16
#